data_AF-S8E1G1-F1
#
_entry.id   AF-S8E1G1-F1
#
_cell.length_a   1.000
_cell.length_b   1.000
_cell.length_c   1.000
_cell.angle_alpha   90.00
_cell.angle_beta   90.00
_cell.angle_gamma   90.00
#
_symmetry.space_group_name_H-M   'P 1'
#
loop_
_entity.id
_entity.type
_entity.pdbx_description
1 polymer ?
#
loop_
_entity_poly.entity_id
_entity_poly.type
_entity_poly.pdbx_seq_one_letter_code
_entity_poly.pdbx_strand_id
1 'polypeptide(L)'
;KMPSYVNPRPSKLWRRICSETSIEINLLAENWNYILGGLLFQYVHGVAARGVHYLHRPGPILHDLGFLSLPEIGQEKAYISEAVFTFIFLSFVLWSFHPFIFKSKKIYTVLIWCRVFAFLVACQILRIVTFYSTQLPGPNYHCRE
;
A
#
# COMPACT_ATOMS: atom_id res chain seq x y z
N LYS A 1 -4.84 -1.29 -55.94
CA LYS A 1 -4.35 -0.76 -54.64
C LYS A 1 -5.53 -0.18 -53.87
N MET A 2 -6.09 -0.91 -52.90
CA MET A 2 -7.09 -0.34 -52.00
C MET A 2 -6.37 0.50 -50.93
N PRO A 3 -6.79 1.73 -50.65
CA PRO A 3 -6.18 2.53 -49.60
C PRO A 3 -6.59 1.95 -48.23
N SER A 4 -5.61 1.54 -47.44
CA SER A 4 -5.80 1.18 -46.04
C SER A 4 -6.34 2.40 -45.28
N TYR A 5 -7.64 2.40 -44.96
CA TYR A 5 -8.26 3.40 -44.11
C TYR A 5 -7.71 3.26 -42.67
N VAL A 6 -6.70 4.05 -42.33
CA VAL A 6 -6.24 4.21 -40.94
C VAL A 6 -7.26 5.08 -40.22
N ASN A 7 -8.17 4.43 -39.50
CA ASN A 7 -9.15 5.10 -38.64
C ASN A 7 -8.40 5.84 -37.51
N PRO A 8 -8.60 7.15 -37.27
CA PRO A 8 -7.94 7.90 -36.19
C PRO A 8 -8.54 7.56 -34.82
N ARG A 9 -8.38 6.30 -34.38
CA ARG A 9 -8.70 5.82 -33.04
C ARG A 9 -7.94 6.50 -31.89
N PRO A 10 -6.69 7.00 -32.02
CA PRO A 10 -6.02 7.64 -30.88
C PRO A 10 -6.72 8.91 -30.40
N SER A 11 -7.40 9.65 -31.29
CA SER A 11 -8.09 10.90 -30.94
C SER A 11 -9.23 10.72 -29.92
N LYS A 12 -9.95 9.60 -30.00
CA LYS A 12 -11.07 9.28 -29.09
C LYS A 12 -10.59 8.77 -27.73
N LEU A 13 -9.57 7.89 -27.72
CA LEU A 13 -9.00 7.36 -26.49
C LEU A 13 -8.24 8.45 -25.72
N TRP A 14 -7.45 9.27 -26.42
CA TRP A 14 -6.72 10.39 -25.84
C TRP A 14 -7.65 11.40 -25.18
N ARG A 15 -8.70 11.83 -25.91
CA ARG A 15 -9.70 12.76 -25.37
C ARG A 15 -10.37 12.22 -24.11
N ARG A 16 -10.62 10.91 -24.05
CA ARG A 16 -11.17 10.24 -22.87
C ARG A 16 -10.18 10.24 -21.71
N ILE A 17 -8.93 9.86 -21.94
CA ILE A 17 -7.90 9.89 -20.90
C ILE A 17 -7.81 11.31 -20.33
N CYS A 18 -7.70 12.34 -21.19
CA CYS A 18 -7.69 13.73 -20.73
C CYS A 18 -8.93 14.11 -19.89
N SER A 19 -10.14 13.68 -20.29
CA SER A 19 -11.35 13.97 -19.51
C SER A 19 -11.39 13.26 -18.15
N GLU A 20 -11.01 11.98 -18.11
CA GLU A 20 -10.99 11.22 -16.85
C GLU A 20 -9.89 11.76 -15.92
N THR A 21 -8.69 12.04 -16.45
CA THR A 21 -7.60 12.67 -15.70
C THR A 21 -8.02 14.04 -15.17
N SER A 22 -8.74 14.87 -15.94
CA SER A 22 -9.21 16.16 -15.45
C SER A 22 -10.18 16.01 -14.26
N ILE A 23 -11.08 15.03 -14.30
CA ILE A 23 -11.99 14.73 -13.18
C ILE A 23 -11.19 14.25 -11.97
N GLU A 24 -10.23 13.35 -12.16
CA GLU A 24 -9.38 12.86 -11.07
C GLU A 24 -8.53 13.98 -10.45
N ILE A 25 -7.99 14.89 -11.24
CA ILE A 25 -7.22 16.05 -10.73
C ILE A 25 -8.12 16.96 -9.90
N ASN A 26 -9.36 17.20 -10.33
CA ASN A 26 -10.30 18.01 -9.54
C ASN A 26 -10.65 17.33 -8.22
N LEU A 27 -10.92 16.02 -8.23
CA LEU A 27 -11.17 15.23 -7.01
C LEU A 27 -9.95 15.20 -6.09
N LEU A 28 -8.74 15.13 -6.66
CA LEU A 28 -7.48 15.19 -5.93
C LEU A 28 -7.32 16.57 -5.28
N ALA A 29 -7.58 17.65 -6.00
CA ALA A 29 -7.51 19.01 -5.48
C ALA A 29 -8.54 19.27 -4.37
N GLU A 30 -9.70 18.60 -4.39
CA GLU A 30 -10.70 18.68 -3.33
C GLU A 30 -10.28 17.86 -2.08
N ASN A 31 -9.67 16.69 -2.28
CA ASN A 31 -9.37 15.73 -1.20
C ASN A 31 -7.88 15.63 -0.84
N TRP A 32 -7.04 16.56 -1.32
CA TRP A 32 -5.58 16.50 -1.17
C TRP A 32 -5.12 16.40 0.28
N ASN A 33 -5.85 17.03 1.21
CA ASN A 33 -5.58 16.99 2.64
C ASN A 33 -5.57 15.56 3.20
N TYR A 34 -6.48 14.69 2.74
CA TYR A 34 -6.53 13.30 3.20
C TYR A 34 -5.33 12.50 2.72
N ILE A 35 -4.93 12.70 1.46
CA ILE A 35 -3.78 12.01 0.87
C ILE A 35 -2.49 12.51 1.53
N LEU A 36 -2.33 13.82 1.67
CA LEU A 36 -1.17 14.40 2.36
C LEU A 36 -1.10 13.94 3.82
N GLY A 37 -2.24 13.95 4.53
CA GLY A 37 -2.32 13.46 5.90
C GLY A 37 -1.90 11.99 6.01
N GLY A 38 -2.39 11.13 5.12
CA GLY A 38 -1.99 9.72 5.07
C GLY A 38 -0.49 9.52 4.80
N LEU A 39 0.09 10.31 3.90
CA LEU A 39 1.53 10.31 3.60
C LEU A 39 2.38 10.81 4.78
N LEU A 40 2.00 11.93 5.40
CA LEU A 40 2.68 12.45 6.59
C LEU A 40 2.59 11.45 7.75
N PHE A 41 1.47 10.76 7.89
CA PHE A 41 1.32 9.74 8.91
C PHE A 41 2.23 8.53 8.67
N GLN A 42 2.62 8.22 7.42
CA GLN A 42 3.64 7.19 7.16
C GLN A 42 4.97 7.54 7.83
N TYR A 43 5.35 8.82 7.73
CA TYR A 43 6.55 9.32 8.40
C TYR A 43 6.42 9.24 9.92
N VAL A 44 5.29 9.71 10.47
CA VAL A 44 5.01 9.64 11.92
C VAL A 44 5.06 8.19 12.43
N HIS A 45 4.42 7.26 11.72
CA HIS A 45 4.45 5.84 12.05
C HIS A 45 5.87 5.27 11.98
N GLY A 46 6.67 5.65 10.97
CA GLY A 46 8.07 5.23 10.85
C GLY A 46 8.95 5.74 12.00
N VAL A 47 8.78 7.01 12.38
CA VAL A 47 9.46 7.60 13.55
C VAL A 47 9.01 6.90 14.84
N ALA A 48 7.71 6.67 15.01
CA ALA A 48 7.17 5.97 16.18
C ALA A 48 7.71 4.55 16.30
N ALA A 49 7.76 3.79 15.19
CA ALA A 49 8.33 2.45 15.16
C ALA A 49 9.81 2.44 15.57
N ARG A 50 10.62 3.34 15.00
CA ARG A 50 12.03 3.51 15.41
C ARG A 50 12.16 3.91 16.87
N GLY A 51 11.26 4.77 17.36
CA GLY A 51 11.17 5.15 18.76
C GLY A 51 10.98 3.94 19.67
N VAL A 52 10.02 3.07 19.36
CA VAL A 52 9.83 1.82 20.14
C VAL A 52 11.10 0.98 20.13
N HIS A 53 11.72 0.76 18.97
CA HIS A 53 12.97 0.00 18.87
C HIS A 53 14.12 0.62 19.70
N TYR A 54 14.21 1.94 19.76
CA TYR A 54 15.22 2.64 20.58
C TYR A 54 14.97 2.44 22.09
N LEU A 55 13.72 2.46 22.53
CA LEU A 55 13.36 2.25 23.93
C LEU A 55 13.41 0.76 24.33
N HIS A 56 13.36 -0.14 23.35
CA HIS A 56 13.16 -1.57 23.55
C HIS A 56 14.44 -2.29 23.98
N ARG A 57 14.33 -3.12 25.01
CA ARG A 57 15.34 -4.13 25.41
C ARG A 57 14.89 -5.49 24.87
N PRO A 58 15.65 -6.15 23.98
CA PRO A 58 15.23 -7.40 23.36
C PRO A 58 14.96 -8.49 24.40
N GLY A 59 13.71 -8.98 24.40
CA GLY A 59 13.28 -10.12 25.19
C GLY A 59 13.47 -11.46 24.44
N PRO A 60 13.02 -12.59 25.01
CA PRO A 60 12.94 -13.84 24.26
C PRO A 60 11.94 -13.73 23.09
N ILE A 61 12.07 -14.63 22.12
CA ILE A 61 11.11 -14.74 21.01
C ILE A 61 9.71 -15.07 21.54
N LEU A 62 8.67 -14.48 20.93
CA LEU A 62 7.29 -14.75 21.31
C LEU A 62 6.87 -16.11 20.75
N HIS A 63 6.55 -17.04 21.66
CA HIS A 63 6.11 -18.38 21.30
C HIS A 63 4.59 -18.46 21.35
N ASP A 64 3.92 -18.18 20.23
CA ASP A 64 2.47 -18.27 20.10
C ASP A 64 2.01 -19.53 19.33
N LEU A 65 0.69 -19.79 19.31
CA LEU A 65 0.12 -20.94 18.58
C LEU A 65 0.41 -20.87 17.07
N GLY A 66 0.58 -19.66 16.54
CA GLY A 66 0.97 -19.42 15.16
C GLY A 66 2.39 -19.94 14.90
N PHE A 67 3.34 -19.57 15.75
CA PHE A 67 4.73 -20.03 15.71
C PHE A 67 4.83 -21.56 15.80
N LEU A 68 4.00 -22.18 16.64
CA LEU A 68 3.89 -23.64 16.72
C LEU A 68 3.29 -24.29 15.48
N SER A 69 2.26 -23.68 14.89
CA SER A 69 1.50 -24.27 13.78
C SER A 69 2.13 -24.01 12.41
N LEU A 70 2.86 -22.90 12.27
CA LEU A 70 3.47 -22.42 11.04
C LEU A 70 4.98 -22.32 11.24
N PRO A 71 5.74 -23.39 10.94
CA PRO A 71 7.19 -23.36 11.08
C PRO A 71 7.78 -22.28 10.19
N GLU A 72 8.75 -21.56 10.74
CA GLU A 72 9.47 -20.52 10.04
C GLU A 72 10.21 -21.08 8.80
N ILE A 73 10.10 -20.39 7.67
CA ILE A 73 10.56 -20.91 6.36
C ILE A 73 12.11 -20.88 6.26
N GLY A 74 12.77 -20.09 7.11
CA GLY A 74 14.23 -19.95 7.18
C GLY A 74 14.75 -18.79 6.32
N GLN A 75 15.92 -18.27 6.69
CA GLN A 75 16.52 -17.09 6.05
C GLN A 75 16.86 -17.33 4.56
N GLU A 76 17.25 -18.55 4.21
CA GLU A 76 17.55 -18.97 2.83
C GLU A 76 16.35 -18.86 1.87
N LYS A 77 15.13 -18.88 2.40
CA LYS A 77 13.88 -18.83 1.64
C LYS A 77 13.12 -17.52 1.81
N ALA A 78 13.77 -16.47 2.36
CA ALA A 78 13.18 -15.14 2.52
C ALA A 78 12.64 -14.57 1.19
N TYR A 79 13.21 -14.96 0.04
CA TYR A 79 12.73 -14.55 -1.27
C TYR A 79 11.29 -14.99 -1.55
N ILE A 80 10.80 -16.07 -0.92
CA ILE A 80 9.43 -16.57 -1.12
C ILE A 80 8.43 -15.57 -0.53
N SER A 81 8.63 -15.14 0.72
CA SER A 81 7.75 -14.16 1.36
C SER A 81 7.83 -12.81 0.66
N GLU A 82 9.03 -12.39 0.26
CA GLU A 82 9.25 -11.15 -0.47
C GLU A 82 8.57 -11.18 -1.85
N ALA A 83 8.65 -12.29 -2.59
CA ALA A 83 7.98 -12.47 -3.88
C ALA A 83 6.45 -12.48 -3.74
N VAL A 84 5.91 -13.21 -2.76
CA VAL A 84 4.44 -13.25 -2.52
C VAL A 84 3.93 -11.86 -2.14
N PHE A 85 4.60 -11.17 -1.22
CA PHE A 85 4.23 -9.81 -0.84
C PHE A 85 4.28 -8.87 -2.03
N THR A 86 5.37 -8.89 -2.79
CA THR A 86 5.55 -8.05 -3.98
C THR A 86 4.48 -8.33 -5.03
N PHE A 87 4.14 -9.59 -5.27
CA PHE A 87 3.09 -9.97 -6.22
C PHE A 87 1.71 -9.44 -5.80
N ILE A 88 1.33 -9.61 -4.54
CA ILE A 88 0.05 -9.10 -4.00
C ILE A 88 0.01 -7.57 -4.07
N PHE A 89 1.09 -6.92 -3.64
CA PHE A 89 1.21 -5.47 -3.64
C PHE A 89 1.13 -4.88 -5.05
N LEU A 90 1.89 -5.41 -6.01
CA LEU A 90 1.85 -4.96 -7.39
C LEU A 90 0.47 -5.18 -8.02
N SER A 91 -0.15 -6.34 -7.75
CA SER A 91 -1.51 -6.62 -8.23
C SER A 91 -2.53 -5.61 -7.71
N PHE A 92 -2.42 -5.22 -6.44
CA PHE A 92 -3.26 -4.17 -5.85
C PHE A 92 -3.01 -2.79 -6.50
N VAL A 93 -1.75 -2.40 -6.69
CA VAL A 93 -1.40 -1.13 -7.33
C VAL A 93 -1.91 -1.09 -8.77
N LEU A 94 -1.68 -2.15 -9.56
CA LEU A 94 -2.19 -2.29 -10.92
C LEU A 94 -3.72 -2.21 -10.97
N TRP A 95 -4.41 -2.86 -10.03
CA TRP A 95 -5.86 -2.79 -9.91
C TRP A 95 -6.36 -1.39 -9.59
N SER A 96 -5.60 -0.56 -8.86
CA SER A 96 -6.00 0.82 -8.57
C SER A 96 -6.12 1.69 -9.85
N PHE A 97 -5.41 1.34 -10.92
CA PHE A 97 -5.50 2.00 -12.23
C PHE A 97 -6.56 1.41 -13.15
N HIS A 98 -7.31 0.40 -12.70
CA HIS A 98 -8.42 -0.20 -13.45
C HIS A 98 -9.45 0.84 -13.98
N PRO A 99 -9.80 1.92 -13.26
CA PRO A 99 -10.70 2.96 -13.77
C PRO A 99 -10.26 3.63 -15.08
N PHE A 100 -8.95 3.72 -15.33
CA PHE A 100 -8.42 4.33 -16.54
C PHE A 100 -8.53 3.41 -17.77
N ILE A 101 -8.47 2.09 -17.55
CA ILE A 101 -8.46 1.09 -18.62
C ILE A 101 -9.90 0.64 -18.93
N PHE A 102 -10.70 0.37 -17.91
CA PHE A 102 -12.04 -0.19 -18.06
C PHE A 102 -13.13 0.89 -17.99
N LYS A 103 -14.21 0.72 -18.76
CA LYS A 103 -15.36 1.64 -18.75
C LYS A 103 -16.23 1.42 -17.51
N SER A 104 -15.77 1.84 -16.33
CA SER A 104 -16.59 1.81 -15.11
C SER A 104 -16.71 3.20 -14.52
N LYS A 105 -17.91 3.79 -14.59
CA LYS A 105 -18.21 5.14 -14.09
C LYS A 105 -18.32 5.28 -12.57
N LYS A 106 -18.03 4.22 -11.81
CA LYS A 106 -18.37 4.15 -10.38
C LYS A 106 -17.19 4.27 -9.42
N ILE A 107 -15.95 4.17 -9.90
CA ILE A 107 -14.78 4.06 -9.04
C ILE A 107 -13.70 5.02 -9.53
N TYR A 108 -13.38 6.03 -8.72
CA TYR A 108 -12.28 6.97 -8.97
C TYR A 108 -11.05 6.56 -8.16
N THR A 109 -9.87 6.63 -8.78
CA THR A 109 -8.59 6.22 -8.17
C THR A 109 -8.32 7.01 -6.89
N VAL A 110 -8.52 8.33 -6.92
CA VAL A 110 -8.33 9.24 -5.78
C VAL A 110 -9.16 8.82 -4.57
N LEU A 111 -10.43 8.46 -4.77
CA LEU A 111 -11.33 8.06 -3.68
C LEU A 111 -10.95 6.71 -3.08
N ILE A 112 -10.45 5.77 -3.90
CA ILE A 112 -9.89 4.52 -3.39
C ILE A 112 -8.71 4.83 -2.48
N TRP A 113 -7.75 5.63 -2.95
CA TRP A 113 -6.55 5.98 -2.18
C TRP A 113 -6.89 6.72 -0.88
N CYS A 114 -7.87 7.63 -0.89
CA CYS A 114 -8.36 8.28 0.33
C CYS A 114 -8.84 7.25 1.37
N ARG A 115 -9.62 6.24 0.94
CA ARG A 115 -10.09 5.17 1.83
C ARG A 115 -8.94 4.30 2.32
N VAL A 116 -8.04 3.91 1.42
CA VAL A 116 -6.85 3.11 1.76
C VAL A 116 -6.02 3.82 2.81
N PHE A 117 -5.72 5.11 2.64
CA PHE A 117 -4.98 5.89 3.62
C PHE A 117 -5.73 6.00 4.96
N ALA A 118 -7.05 6.18 4.97
CA ALA A 118 -7.82 6.23 6.21
C ALA A 118 -7.72 4.92 7.00
N PHE A 119 -7.93 3.77 6.35
CA PHE A 119 -7.77 2.46 7.00
C PHE A 119 -6.33 2.23 7.45
N LEU A 120 -5.37 2.59 6.62
CA LEU A 120 -3.95 2.40 6.89
C LEU A 120 -3.51 3.23 8.11
N VAL A 121 -3.93 4.49 8.22
CA VAL A 121 -3.71 5.34 9.41
C VAL A 121 -4.31 4.69 10.65
N ALA A 122 -5.55 4.23 10.61
CA ALA A 122 -6.19 3.57 11.74
C ALA A 122 -5.43 2.31 12.19
N CYS A 123 -5.06 1.44 11.25
CA CYS A 123 -4.25 0.25 11.53
C CYS A 123 -2.87 0.61 12.12
N GLN A 124 -2.24 1.67 11.63
CA GLN A 124 -0.95 2.13 12.12
C GLN A 124 -1.03 2.73 13.52
N ILE A 125 -2.09 3.47 13.85
CA ILE A 125 -2.34 3.95 15.22
C ILE A 125 -2.45 2.76 16.16
N LEU A 126 -3.29 1.77 15.82
CA LEU A 126 -3.43 0.55 16.61
C LEU A 126 -2.09 -0.16 16.79
N ARG A 127 -1.29 -0.26 15.73
CA ARG A 127 0.05 -0.87 15.78
C ARG A 127 0.99 -0.12 16.72
N ILE A 128 1.04 1.21 16.63
CA ILE A 128 1.86 2.05 17.52
C ILE A 128 1.43 1.81 18.97
N VAL A 129 0.14 1.92 19.27
CA VAL A 129 -0.39 1.71 20.63
C VAL A 129 -0.02 0.34 21.17
N THR A 130 -0.22 -0.72 20.39
CA THR A 130 0.16 -2.09 20.79
C THR A 130 1.66 -2.19 21.06
N PHE A 131 2.52 -1.68 20.17
CA PHE A 131 3.97 -1.75 20.33
C PHE A 131 4.50 -1.00 21.56
N TYR A 132 3.96 0.18 21.84
CA TYR A 132 4.30 0.91 23.06
C TYR A 132 3.76 0.24 24.32
N SER A 133 2.64 -0.49 24.22
CA SER A 133 2.01 -1.15 25.37
C SER A 133 2.64 -2.49 25.72
N THR A 134 2.98 -3.34 24.74
CA THR A 134 3.35 -4.74 25.00
C THR A 134 4.86 -4.98 25.10
N GLN A 135 5.70 -3.99 24.79
CA GLN A 135 7.13 -4.18 24.47
C GLN A 135 7.32 -5.19 23.32
N LEU A 136 8.28 -4.95 22.43
CA LEU A 136 8.50 -5.86 21.31
C LEU A 136 9.03 -7.22 21.84
N PRO A 137 8.68 -8.35 21.23
CA PRO A 137 9.40 -9.59 21.51
C PRO A 137 10.81 -9.55 20.89
N GLY A 138 11.63 -10.54 21.23
CA GLY A 138 12.98 -10.66 20.65
C GLY A 138 12.98 -10.58 19.11
N PRO A 139 14.04 -10.02 18.50
CA PRO A 139 14.12 -9.84 17.06
C PRO A 139 14.05 -11.19 16.33
N ASN A 140 13.30 -11.21 15.23
CA ASN A 140 13.29 -12.33 14.29
C ASN A 140 14.52 -12.21 13.37
N TYR A 141 15.08 -13.31 12.86
CA TYR A 141 16.19 -13.30 11.88
C TYR A 141 15.85 -12.54 10.58
N HIS A 142 14.57 -12.29 10.30
CA HIS A 142 14.11 -11.42 9.21
C HIS A 142 14.27 -9.92 9.49
N CYS A 143 14.53 -9.51 10.73
CA CYS A 143 14.80 -8.12 11.09
C CYS A 143 16.22 -7.76 10.65
N ARG A 144 16.35 -6.94 9.60
CA ARG A 144 17.60 -6.24 9.29
C ARG A 144 17.67 -4.97 10.15
N GLU A 145 18.79 -4.77 10.85
CA GLU A 145 19.08 -3.55 11.63
C GLU A 145 19.07 -2.29 10.76
#